data_AF-A0AAD3GA39-F1
#
_entry.id   AF-A0AAD3GA39-F1
#
_cell.length_a   1.000
_cell.length_b   1.000
_cell.length_c   1.000
_cell.angle_alpha   90.00
_cell.angle_beta   90.00
_cell.angle_gamma   90.00
#
_symmetry.space_group_name_H-M   'P 1'
#
loop_
_entity.id
_entity.type
_entity.pdbx_description
1 polymer ?
#
loop_
_entity_poly.entity_id
_entity_poly.type
_entity_poly.pdbx_seq_one_letter_code
_entity_poly.pdbx_strand_id
1 'polypeptide(L)'
;MASESKSTEKKERLPFEPRQNKRKTPKIAPSPVPPPLKNRSEEASLKAIPQVVSQRMAKRMAAFCGIPTALGITSFFGFYWIISHDLLEIPSYVAMLVSLSLFGLGFIGLSYGIFSASWDEDRVGDWLGWQEFQANFGRTIAAWRSGKKEVEEK
;
A
#
# COMPACT_ATOMS: atom_id res chain seq x y z
N MET A 1 -27.05 -12.16 55.98
CA MET A 1 -27.29 -13.62 55.86
C MET A 1 -27.57 -13.87 54.38
N ALA A 2 -26.77 -14.66 53.65
CA ALA A 2 -26.61 -16.13 53.73
C ALA A 2 -27.85 -16.85 53.16
N SER A 3 -27.78 -17.82 52.24
CA SER A 3 -26.68 -18.63 51.65
C SER A 3 -27.04 -18.95 50.17
N GLU A 4 -26.15 -19.04 49.16
CA GLU A 4 -24.96 -19.88 48.90
C GLU A 4 -25.24 -21.14 48.03
N SER A 5 -24.64 -21.15 46.83
CA SER A 5 -24.36 -22.29 45.94
C SER A 5 -25.50 -23.13 45.31
N LYS A 6 -25.37 -23.39 43.99
CA LYS A 6 -24.88 -24.70 43.52
C LYS A 6 -24.36 -24.68 42.07
N SER A 7 -23.36 -25.53 41.83
CA SER A 7 -22.88 -26.00 40.51
C SER A 7 -23.76 -27.16 40.00
N THR A 8 -23.62 -27.73 38.79
CA THR A 8 -22.61 -27.52 37.72
C THR A 8 -23.31 -27.19 36.38
N GLU A 9 -23.21 -27.81 35.19
CA GLU A 9 -22.45 -28.94 34.60
C GLU A 9 -22.15 -28.60 33.12
N LYS A 10 -20.94 -28.93 32.62
CA LYS A 10 -20.61 -28.87 31.19
C LYS A 10 -20.68 -30.30 30.61
N LYS A 11 -21.87 -30.74 30.17
CA LYS A 11 -22.03 -32.11 29.66
C LYS A 11 -21.34 -32.32 28.31
N GLU A 12 -20.18 -32.94 28.35
CA GLU A 12 -19.36 -33.27 27.20
C GLU A 12 -20.02 -34.37 26.34
N ARG A 13 -19.91 -34.26 25.01
CA ARG A 13 -20.54 -35.23 24.08
C ARG A 13 -19.72 -36.51 24.02
N LEU A 14 -20.39 -37.65 24.16
CA LEU A 14 -19.74 -38.97 24.10
C LEU A 14 -19.31 -39.32 22.66
N PRO A 15 -18.17 -39.99 22.47
CA PRO A 15 -17.47 -40.06 21.17
C PRO A 15 -18.08 -41.03 20.13
N PHE A 16 -19.35 -41.41 20.28
CA PHE A 16 -20.03 -42.41 19.44
C PHE A 16 -21.49 -42.09 19.07
N GLU A 17 -21.98 -40.84 19.27
CA GLU A 17 -23.27 -40.42 18.68
C GLU A 17 -23.18 -40.37 17.13
N PRO A 18 -24.02 -41.12 16.38
CA PRO A 18 -23.86 -41.25 14.93
C PRO A 18 -24.34 -40.00 14.17
N ARG A 19 -23.47 -39.43 13.32
CA ARG A 19 -23.82 -38.35 12.39
C ARG A 19 -24.83 -38.82 11.34
N GLN A 20 -26.09 -38.40 11.47
CA GLN A 20 -27.07 -38.50 10.38
C GLN A 20 -27.11 -37.20 9.56
N ASN A 21 -27.23 -37.34 8.24
CA ASN A 21 -27.08 -36.28 7.24
C ASN A 21 -27.99 -36.61 6.03
N LYS A 22 -28.29 -35.61 5.18
CA LYS A 22 -29.38 -35.55 4.16
C LYS A 22 -30.74 -35.19 4.80
N ARG A 23 -31.60 -34.36 4.18
CA ARG A 23 -31.53 -33.70 2.85
C ARG A 23 -32.52 -32.52 2.79
N LYS A 24 -32.08 -31.36 2.28
CA LYS A 24 -32.77 -30.47 1.30
C LYS A 24 -32.17 -29.06 1.36
N THR A 25 -31.43 -28.68 0.33
CA THR A 25 -31.00 -27.30 0.09
C THR A 25 -32.15 -26.47 -0.47
N PRO A 26 -32.31 -25.22 -0.04
CA PRO A 26 -32.81 -24.16 -0.91
C PRO A 26 -31.79 -23.03 -1.06
N LYS A 27 -31.49 -22.71 -2.32
CA LYS A 27 -31.02 -21.42 -2.85
C LYS A 27 -29.83 -20.73 -2.15
N ILE A 28 -28.68 -20.78 -2.81
CA ILE A 28 -27.56 -19.85 -2.59
C ILE A 28 -28.08 -18.42 -2.80
N ALA A 29 -28.08 -17.61 -1.74
CA ALA A 29 -27.93 -16.17 -1.87
C ALA A 29 -26.44 -15.86 -1.72
N PRO A 30 -25.79 -15.17 -2.67
CA PRO A 30 -24.42 -14.72 -2.48
C PRO A 30 -24.42 -13.62 -1.43
N SER A 31 -23.96 -13.93 -0.20
CA SER A 31 -23.52 -12.88 0.72
C SER A 31 -22.51 -12.00 -0.02
N PRO A 32 -22.61 -10.66 0.05
CA PRO A 32 -21.64 -9.79 -0.58
C PRO A 32 -20.27 -10.10 0.00
N VAL A 33 -19.35 -10.57 -0.86
CA VAL A 33 -17.97 -10.84 -0.48
C VAL A 33 -17.40 -9.54 0.09
N PRO A 34 -16.81 -9.52 1.31
CA PRO A 34 -16.17 -8.32 1.79
C PRO A 34 -15.10 -7.91 0.77
N PRO A 35 -15.02 -6.63 0.36
CA PRO A 35 -14.06 -6.20 -0.65
C PRO A 35 -12.64 -6.56 -0.20
N PRO A 36 -11.72 -6.86 -1.15
CA PRO A 36 -10.36 -7.24 -0.81
C PRO A 36 -9.71 -6.17 0.07
N LEU A 37 -8.84 -6.61 0.99
CA LEU A 37 -8.18 -5.79 2.00
C LEU A 37 -7.41 -4.61 1.38
N LYS A 38 -8.12 -3.50 1.14
CA LYS A 38 -7.54 -2.23 0.74
C LYS A 38 -6.80 -1.65 1.93
N ASN A 39 -5.64 -1.05 1.68
CA ASN A 39 -4.68 -0.60 2.68
C ASN A 39 -5.31 0.24 3.81
N ARG A 40 -5.67 -0.38 4.92
CA ARG A 40 -6.31 0.29 6.08
C ARG A 40 -5.44 1.40 6.70
N SER A 41 -4.14 1.40 6.42
CA SER A 41 -3.23 2.49 6.82
C SER A 41 -3.44 3.80 6.04
N GLU A 42 -4.04 3.77 4.85
CA GLU A 42 -4.24 4.96 4.00
C GLU A 42 -5.61 5.61 4.26
N GLU A 43 -6.64 4.81 4.57
CA GLU A 43 -8.02 5.27 4.74
C GLU A 43 -8.20 6.38 5.79
N ALA A 44 -7.34 6.43 6.82
CA ALA A 44 -7.38 7.45 7.86
C ALA A 44 -7.08 8.87 7.37
N SER A 45 -6.16 9.04 6.42
CA SER A 45 -5.89 10.35 5.78
C SER A 45 -6.82 10.63 4.61
N LEU A 46 -7.33 9.59 3.94
CA LEU A 46 -8.13 9.73 2.72
C LEU A 46 -9.54 10.32 2.95
N LYS A 47 -10.02 10.44 4.20
CA LYS A 47 -11.36 10.99 4.46
C LYS A 47 -11.46 12.51 4.22
N ALA A 48 -10.33 13.21 4.15
CA ALA A 48 -10.25 14.64 3.81
C ALA A 48 -9.76 14.91 2.37
N ILE A 49 -9.37 13.88 1.62
CA ILE A 49 -8.80 14.01 0.27
C ILE A 49 -9.82 13.42 -0.74
N PRO A 50 -10.22 14.16 -1.79
CA PRO A 50 -11.16 13.66 -2.78
C PRO A 50 -10.70 12.35 -3.44
N GLN A 51 -11.62 11.42 -3.68
CA GLN A 51 -11.28 10.09 -4.21
C GLN A 51 -10.67 10.15 -5.62
N VAL A 52 -11.03 11.16 -6.42
CA VAL A 52 -10.41 11.40 -7.74
C VAL A 52 -8.94 11.80 -7.58
N VAL A 53 -8.63 12.69 -6.63
CA VAL A 53 -7.27 13.14 -6.31
C VAL A 53 -6.42 11.96 -5.83
N SER A 54 -6.90 11.20 -4.84
CA SER A 54 -6.16 10.07 -4.27
C SER A 54 -5.93 8.95 -5.29
N GLN A 55 -6.88 8.68 -6.19
CA GLN A 55 -6.69 7.73 -7.29
C GLN A 55 -5.63 8.21 -8.29
N ARG A 56 -5.55 9.53 -8.57
CA ARG A 56 -4.48 10.11 -9.40
C ARG A 56 -3.11 10.03 -8.73
N MET A 57 -3.03 10.33 -7.42
CA MET A 57 -1.82 10.17 -6.60
C MET A 57 -1.33 8.71 -6.63
N ALA A 58 -2.20 7.77 -6.25
CA ALA A 58 -1.88 6.34 -6.23
C ALA A 58 -1.43 5.82 -7.62
N LYS A 59 -2.04 6.28 -8.71
CA LYS A 59 -1.60 5.92 -10.08
C LYS A 59 -0.20 6.47 -10.41
N ARG A 60 0.11 7.72 -10.06
CA ARG A 60 1.45 8.30 -10.27
C ARG A 60 2.49 7.63 -9.39
N MET A 61 2.20 7.40 -8.10
CA MET A 61 3.04 6.63 -7.18
C MET A 61 3.34 5.22 -7.72
N ALA A 62 2.32 4.48 -8.15
CA ALA A 62 2.48 3.14 -8.70
C ALA A 62 3.32 3.12 -9.99
N ALA A 63 3.22 4.14 -10.84
CA ALA A 63 4.06 4.27 -12.03
C ALA A 63 5.51 4.63 -11.68
N PHE A 64 5.73 5.74 -10.96
CA PHE A 64 7.06 6.27 -10.66
C PHE A 64 7.86 5.42 -9.66
N CYS A 65 7.21 4.70 -8.74
CA CYS A 65 7.87 3.70 -7.90
C CYS A 65 7.97 2.35 -8.61
N GLY A 66 6.86 1.86 -9.17
CA GLY A 66 6.75 0.51 -9.72
C GLY A 66 7.60 0.26 -10.97
N ILE A 67 7.79 1.25 -11.85
CA ILE A 67 8.64 1.07 -13.05
C ILE A 67 10.12 0.88 -12.66
N PRO A 68 10.76 1.78 -11.87
CA PRO A 68 12.11 1.53 -11.37
C PRO A 68 12.24 0.24 -10.54
N THR A 69 11.26 -0.07 -9.67
CA THR A 69 11.29 -1.31 -8.88
C THR A 69 11.22 -2.57 -9.75
N ALA A 70 10.33 -2.62 -10.75
CA ALA A 70 10.24 -3.73 -11.68
C ALA A 70 11.50 -3.87 -12.55
N LEU A 71 12.09 -2.74 -12.98
CA LEU A 71 13.38 -2.73 -13.66
C LEU A 71 14.51 -3.23 -12.75
N GLY A 72 14.54 -2.86 -11.46
CA GLY A 72 15.54 -3.35 -10.50
C GLY A 72 15.48 -4.87 -10.32
N ILE A 73 14.27 -5.40 -10.12
CA ILE A 73 14.03 -6.86 -10.03
C ILE A 73 14.42 -7.56 -11.34
N THR A 74 14.02 -7.02 -12.49
CA THR A 74 14.36 -7.59 -13.81
C THR A 74 15.87 -7.56 -14.07
N SER A 75 16.53 -6.46 -13.71
CA SER A 75 17.97 -6.29 -13.86
C SER A 75 18.77 -7.26 -12.98
N PHE A 76 18.27 -7.61 -11.80
CA PHE A 76 18.90 -8.62 -10.94
C PHE A 76 18.93 -10.00 -11.62
N PHE A 77 17.81 -10.44 -12.19
CA PHE A 77 17.76 -11.67 -12.98
C PHE A 77 18.61 -11.58 -14.26
N GLY A 78 18.64 -10.41 -14.91
CA GLY A 78 19.49 -10.16 -16.08
C GLY A 78 20.99 -10.30 -15.78
N PHE A 79 21.49 -9.67 -14.70
CA PHE A 79 22.88 -9.84 -14.27
C PHE A 79 23.18 -11.28 -13.87
N TYR A 80 22.29 -11.95 -13.13
CA TYR A 80 22.46 -13.35 -12.78
C TYR A 80 22.60 -14.24 -14.02
N TRP A 81 21.78 -14.03 -15.06
CA TRP A 81 21.87 -14.77 -16.31
C TRP A 81 23.18 -14.50 -17.06
N ILE A 82 23.58 -13.24 -17.21
CA ILE A 82 24.82 -12.84 -17.90
C ILE A 82 26.05 -13.46 -17.24
N ILE A 83 26.11 -13.43 -15.90
CA ILE A 83 27.21 -13.97 -15.11
C ILE A 83 27.21 -15.51 -15.13
N SER A 84 26.04 -16.15 -15.04
CA SER A 84 25.93 -17.62 -15.02
C SER A 84 26.26 -18.29 -16.37
N HIS A 85 26.22 -17.53 -17.47
CA HIS A 85 26.55 -17.99 -18.82
C HIS A 85 27.85 -17.38 -19.37
N ASP A 86 28.61 -16.66 -18.53
CA ASP A 86 29.94 -16.09 -18.85
C ASP A 86 29.99 -15.24 -20.15
N LEU A 87 28.91 -14.50 -20.45
CA LEU A 87 28.86 -13.66 -21.66
C LEU A 87 29.72 -12.40 -21.54
N LEU A 88 29.88 -11.88 -20.31
CA LEU A 88 30.57 -10.64 -19.99
C LEU A 88 31.12 -10.71 -18.56
N GLU A 89 32.41 -10.38 -18.39
CA GLU A 89 33.04 -10.19 -17.08
C GLU A 89 32.53 -8.92 -16.38
N ILE A 90 31.29 -8.96 -15.85
CA ILE A 90 30.69 -7.83 -15.13
C ILE A 90 31.09 -7.87 -13.64
N PRO A 91 31.81 -6.86 -13.12
CA PRO A 91 32.14 -6.80 -11.70
C PRO A 91 30.88 -6.73 -10.82
N SER A 92 30.87 -7.47 -9.71
CA SER A 92 29.70 -7.58 -8.81
C SER A 92 29.20 -6.24 -8.26
N TYR A 93 30.08 -5.25 -8.10
CA TYR A 93 29.69 -3.90 -7.68
C TYR A 93 28.78 -3.19 -8.70
N VAL A 94 28.83 -3.53 -9.99
CA VAL A 94 27.97 -2.93 -11.03
C VAL A 94 26.53 -3.36 -10.82
N ALA A 95 26.29 -4.66 -10.59
CA ALA A 95 24.96 -5.18 -10.28
C ALA A 95 24.40 -4.61 -8.97
N MET A 96 25.26 -4.41 -7.96
CA MET A 96 24.90 -3.74 -6.71
C MET A 96 24.50 -2.28 -6.93
N LEU A 97 25.30 -1.49 -7.66
CA LEU A 97 25.03 -0.09 -7.95
C LEU A 97 23.75 0.09 -8.76
N VAL A 98 23.55 -0.68 -9.84
CA VAL A 98 22.34 -0.60 -10.67
C VAL A 98 21.09 -0.97 -9.85
N SER A 99 21.16 -2.01 -9.01
CA SER A 99 20.08 -2.36 -8.10
C SER A 99 19.76 -1.22 -7.14
N LEU A 100 20.78 -0.67 -6.45
CA LEU A 100 20.64 0.42 -5.50
C LEU A 100 20.07 1.69 -6.15
N SER A 101 20.51 2.03 -7.36
CA SER A 101 19.98 3.15 -8.14
C SER A 101 18.52 2.96 -8.52
N LEU A 102 18.11 1.76 -8.94
CA LEU A 102 16.73 1.49 -9.37
C LEU A 102 15.75 1.42 -8.18
N PHE A 103 16.12 0.79 -7.07
CA PHE A 103 15.31 0.82 -5.84
C PHE A 103 15.27 2.22 -5.20
N GLY A 104 16.40 2.94 -5.18
CA GLY A 104 16.46 4.34 -4.70
C GLY A 104 15.61 5.30 -5.55
N LEU A 105 15.66 5.15 -6.88
CA LEU A 105 14.78 5.89 -7.79
C LEU A 105 13.31 5.55 -7.57
N GLY A 106 12.98 4.29 -7.21
CA GLY A 106 11.62 3.90 -6.82
C GLY A 106 11.12 4.66 -5.57
N PHE A 107 11.95 4.79 -4.53
CA PHE A 107 11.63 5.56 -3.32
C PHE A 107 11.47 7.07 -3.60
N ILE A 108 12.33 7.64 -4.44
CA ILE A 108 12.20 9.03 -4.91
C ILE A 108 10.90 9.19 -5.73
N GLY A 109 10.60 8.22 -6.60
CA GLY A 109 9.40 8.18 -7.42
C GLY A 109 8.09 8.06 -6.62
N LEU A 110 8.11 7.36 -5.49
CA LEU A 110 7.00 7.33 -4.53
C LEU A 110 6.69 8.74 -4.01
N SER A 111 7.72 9.46 -3.57
CA SER A 111 7.61 10.85 -3.09
C SER A 111 7.17 11.79 -4.20
N TYR A 112 7.79 11.70 -5.39
CA TYR A 112 7.43 12.52 -6.54
C TYR A 112 5.98 12.30 -6.97
N GLY A 113 5.50 11.05 -6.99
CA GLY A 113 4.14 10.70 -7.41
C GLY A 113 3.02 11.31 -6.53
N ILE A 114 3.29 11.55 -5.25
CA ILE A 114 2.38 12.25 -4.31
C ILE A 114 2.23 13.73 -4.70
N PHE A 115 3.35 14.41 -4.93
CA PHE A 115 3.38 15.86 -5.19
C PHE A 115 3.11 16.23 -6.66
N SER A 116 3.49 15.38 -7.61
CA SER A 116 3.25 15.51 -9.07
C SER A 116 1.77 15.39 -9.46
N ALA A 117 0.94 14.76 -8.62
CA ALA A 117 -0.49 14.65 -8.89
C ALA A 117 -1.20 16.00 -8.70
N SER A 118 -2.12 16.33 -9.61
CA SER A 118 -3.00 17.48 -9.41
C SER A 118 -3.93 17.23 -8.23
N TRP A 119 -3.91 18.15 -7.26
CA TRP A 119 -4.74 18.09 -6.06
C TRP A 119 -6.11 18.79 -6.24
N ASP A 120 -6.31 19.51 -7.34
CA ASP A 120 -7.59 20.15 -7.71
C ASP A 120 -8.50 19.10 -8.38
N GLU A 121 -9.74 18.91 -7.93
CA GLU A 121 -10.62 17.85 -8.48
C GLU A 121 -10.86 17.99 -9.99
N ASP A 122 -11.23 19.19 -10.44
CA ASP A 122 -11.59 19.53 -11.82
C ASP A 122 -10.40 19.48 -12.81
N ARG A 123 -9.16 19.36 -12.32
CA ARG A 123 -7.94 19.36 -13.16
C ARG A 123 -7.22 18.02 -13.10
N VAL A 124 -6.86 17.50 -14.27
CA VAL A 124 -6.05 16.27 -14.39
C VAL A 124 -4.57 16.53 -14.09
N GLY A 125 -4.14 17.80 -14.24
CA GLY A 125 -2.76 18.26 -14.15
C GLY A 125 -1.93 17.96 -15.39
N ASP A 126 -0.70 18.47 -15.39
CA ASP A 126 0.31 18.18 -16.39
C ASP A 126 0.77 16.69 -16.35
N TRP A 127 1.23 16.15 -17.49
CA TRP A 127 1.62 14.75 -17.64
C TRP A 127 2.80 14.37 -16.73
N LEU A 128 3.85 15.19 -16.69
CA LEU A 128 4.94 15.05 -15.71
C LEU A 128 4.55 15.62 -14.34
N GLY A 129 3.71 16.65 -14.31
CA GLY A 129 3.21 17.27 -13.08
C GLY A 129 4.26 18.16 -12.42
N TRP A 130 5.17 18.77 -13.19
CA TRP A 130 6.25 19.61 -12.62
C TRP A 130 5.71 20.86 -11.90
N GLN A 131 4.69 21.51 -12.47
CA GLN A 131 4.04 22.67 -11.86
C GLN A 131 3.29 22.26 -10.57
N GLU A 132 2.59 21.12 -10.62
CA GLU A 132 1.89 20.53 -9.46
C GLU A 132 2.88 20.23 -8.33
N PHE A 133 4.02 19.59 -8.66
CA PHE A 133 5.09 19.28 -7.71
C PHE A 133 5.58 20.54 -6.98
N GLN A 134 5.93 21.59 -7.72
CA GLN A 134 6.42 22.84 -7.13
C GLN A 134 5.36 23.52 -6.25
N ALA A 135 4.09 23.55 -6.69
CA ALA A 135 2.99 24.14 -5.93
C ALA A 135 2.71 23.35 -4.65
N ASN A 136 2.57 22.02 -4.76
CA ASN A 136 2.21 21.13 -3.65
C ASN A 136 3.33 21.01 -2.60
N PHE A 137 4.59 20.92 -3.05
CA PHE A 137 5.74 20.92 -2.16
C PHE A 137 5.89 22.26 -1.42
N GLY A 138 5.69 23.38 -2.14
CA GLY A 138 5.65 24.73 -1.56
C GLY A 138 4.56 24.90 -0.50
N ARG A 139 3.34 24.42 -0.79
CA ARG A 139 2.20 24.38 0.16
C ARG A 139 2.56 23.61 1.43
N THR A 140 3.17 22.43 1.33
CA THR A 140 3.54 21.64 2.52
C THR A 140 4.68 22.25 3.35
N ILE A 141 5.69 22.85 2.71
CA ILE A 141 6.76 23.55 3.44
C ILE A 141 6.22 24.79 4.16
N ALA A 142 5.29 25.53 3.54
CA ALA A 142 4.63 26.67 4.17
C ALA A 142 3.82 26.24 5.39
N ALA A 143 3.00 25.20 5.27
CA ALA A 143 2.18 24.66 6.37
C ALA A 143 3.04 24.12 7.55
N TRP A 144 4.15 23.43 7.24
CA TRP A 144 5.10 22.99 8.27
C TRP A 144 5.75 24.18 9.00
N ARG A 145 6.10 25.24 8.28
CA ARG A 145 6.68 26.46 8.86
C ARG A 145 5.68 27.25 9.71
N SER A 146 4.40 27.32 9.33
CA SER A 146 3.37 27.98 10.15
C SER A 146 3.08 27.19 11.43
N GLY A 147 2.90 25.87 11.33
CA GLY A 147 2.66 25.01 12.50
C GLY A 147 3.82 25.04 13.51
N LYS A 148 5.07 25.20 13.04
CA LYS A 148 6.21 25.36 13.95
C LYS A 148 6.14 26.67 14.78
N LYS A 149 5.62 27.76 14.22
CA LYS A 149 5.48 29.04 14.95
C LYS A 149 4.41 28.97 16.04
N GLU A 150 3.26 28.35 15.74
CA GLU A 150 2.16 28.18 16.71
C GLU A 150 2.56 27.34 17.94
N VAL A 151 3.60 26.51 17.80
CA VAL A 151 4.22 25.72 18.89
C VAL A 151 5.35 26.49 19.62
N GLU A 152 5.83 27.59 19.07
CA GLU A 152 6.89 28.45 19.65
C GLU A 152 6.31 29.70 20.34
N GLU A 153 5.06 30.06 20.04
CA GLU A 153 4.30 31.19 20.60
C GLU A 153 3.36 30.78 21.76
N LYS A 154 3.52 29.56 22.32
CA LYS A 154 2.56 28.91 23.23
C LYS A 154 3.20 28.12 24.36
#